data_AF-A0A914VHL7-F1
#
_entry.id   AF-A0A914VHL7-F1
#
_cell.length_a   1.000
_cell.length_b   1.000
_cell.length_c   1.000
_cell.angle_alpha   90.00
_cell.angle_beta   90.00
_cell.angle_gamma   90.00
#
_symmetry.space_group_name_H-M   'P 1'
#
loop_
_entity.id
_entity.type
_entity.pdbx_description
1 polymer ?
#
loop_
_entity_poly.entity_id
_entity_poly.type
_entity_poly.pdbx_seq_one_letter_code
_entity_poly.pdbx_strand_id
1 'polypeptide(L)'
;MASFIRRLFGGKKKKAIRKDSITGRSHTWPTPYLSKLEGTQLQPGQSLIVRGVVTGVDRFDINLTTGPNVEGEPLDNVVLHVGCRLKEKKVVLNSYLNGEWEKEKRVRCPFKSGEEFDYRIRAHENHFEVFIEHKLVAKFEYRLPLNAITHLFINGDIELYAVSWEGKYYTVPYAADIPGNFYPGRKLFVSGITTKKSKEFIIDLHSGNDIAFHFDSRFKDKVIVRNTQSEGNWGKEERDGEFPCRKKRNCDVIIYCDEAQFKCYVDGALFCVYNHRMSPRNIDKLSISGDIELQGVHLK
;
A
#
# COMPACT_ATOMS: atom_id res chain seq x y z
N MET A 1 -8.81 40.27 23.83
CA MET A 1 -9.76 40.25 22.69
C MET A 1 -9.34 39.32 21.53
N ALA A 2 -8.49 38.30 21.77
CA ALA A 2 -7.95 37.41 20.72
C ALA A 2 -8.35 35.93 20.90
N SER A 3 -9.46 35.66 21.60
CA SER A 3 -9.92 34.29 21.90
C SER A 3 -11.25 33.92 21.21
N PHE A 4 -11.89 34.83 20.48
CA PHE A 4 -13.24 34.63 19.94
C PHE A 4 -13.30 34.37 18.42
N ILE A 5 -12.20 34.55 17.68
CA ILE A 5 -12.17 34.41 16.20
C ILE A 5 -11.77 33.00 15.73
N ARG A 6 -11.39 32.09 16.64
CA ARG A 6 -11.08 30.69 16.28
C ARG A 6 -12.31 29.79 16.09
N ARG A 7 -13.52 30.32 16.29
CA ARG A 7 -14.80 29.58 16.19
C ARG A 7 -15.57 29.78 14.88
N LEU A 8 -15.05 30.60 13.95
CA LEU A 8 -15.71 30.94 12.67
C LEU A 8 -15.13 30.22 11.44
N PHE A 9 -14.02 29.50 11.57
CA PHE A 9 -13.52 28.63 10.50
C PHE A 9 -13.76 27.19 10.90
N GLY A 10 -14.87 26.64 10.40
CA GLY A 10 -15.26 25.25 10.61
C GLY A 10 -14.09 24.32 10.39
N GLY A 11 -13.87 23.43 11.36
CA GLY A 11 -12.90 22.36 11.23
C GLY A 11 -13.17 21.66 9.89
N LYS A 12 -12.11 21.47 9.08
CA LYS A 12 -12.19 20.68 7.85
C LYS A 12 -12.86 19.35 8.21
N LYS A 13 -14.15 19.19 7.90
CA LYS A 13 -14.80 17.88 7.91
C LYS A 13 -13.93 17.02 6.99
N LYS A 14 -13.26 16.00 7.55
CA LYS A 14 -12.56 15.01 6.73
C LYS A 14 -13.62 14.45 5.79
N LYS A 15 -13.38 14.61 4.48
CA LYS A 15 -14.29 14.15 3.44
C LYS A 15 -14.56 12.66 3.69
N ALA A 16 -15.83 12.31 3.81
CA ALA A 16 -16.27 10.91 3.77
C ALA A 16 -15.70 10.23 2.51
N ILE A 17 -15.40 8.94 2.64
CA ILE A 17 -14.84 8.08 1.58
C ILE A 17 -15.64 8.29 0.30
N ARG A 18 -15.04 8.98 -0.68
CA ARG A 18 -15.60 8.95 -2.03
C ARG A 18 -15.22 7.58 -2.58
N LYS A 19 -16.22 6.73 -2.81
CA LYS A 19 -16.04 5.49 -3.57
C LYS A 19 -15.26 5.83 -4.84
N ASP A 20 -14.07 5.28 -4.97
CA ASP A 20 -13.17 5.51 -6.09
C ASP A 20 -12.65 4.15 -6.57
N SER A 21 -13.19 3.68 -7.68
CA SER A 21 -12.85 2.39 -8.29
C SER A 21 -11.41 2.35 -8.80
N ILE A 22 -10.81 3.51 -9.13
CA ILE A 22 -9.44 3.59 -9.60
C ILE A 22 -8.50 3.25 -8.44
N THR A 23 -8.74 3.85 -7.27
CA THR A 23 -7.95 3.60 -6.05
C THR A 23 -8.39 2.35 -5.26
N GLY A 24 -9.48 1.68 -5.67
CA GLY A 24 -9.94 0.42 -5.09
C GLY A 24 -10.83 0.56 -3.85
N ARG A 25 -11.42 1.75 -3.61
CA ARG A 25 -12.23 2.08 -2.42
C ARG A 25 -13.73 1.77 -2.61
N SER A 26 -14.09 0.74 -3.39
CA SER A 26 -15.47 0.51 -3.86
C SER A 26 -16.23 -0.62 -3.16
N HIS A 27 -15.55 -1.43 -2.35
CA HIS A 27 -16.14 -2.60 -1.68
C HIS A 27 -15.85 -2.54 -0.17
N THR A 28 -16.77 -3.07 0.64
CA THR A 28 -16.63 -3.16 2.09
C THR A 28 -16.70 -4.62 2.52
N TRP A 29 -15.83 -5.04 3.43
CA TRP A 29 -15.79 -6.39 3.97
C TRP A 29 -16.42 -6.41 5.37
N PRO A 30 -17.24 -7.44 5.71
CA PRO A 30 -17.83 -7.55 7.04
C PRO A 30 -16.74 -7.78 8.10
N THR A 31 -16.98 -7.27 9.31
CA THR A 31 -16.15 -7.52 10.49
C THR A 31 -17.05 -8.17 11.57
N PRO A 32 -16.66 -9.30 12.20
CA PRO A 32 -15.40 -10.02 12.05
C PRO A 32 -15.18 -10.59 10.64
N TYR A 33 -13.93 -10.52 10.17
CA TYR A 33 -13.48 -11.05 8.90
C TYR A 33 -12.59 -12.27 9.16
N LEU A 34 -13.05 -13.45 8.76
CA LEU A 34 -12.27 -14.69 8.82
C LEU A 34 -12.09 -15.23 7.40
N SER A 35 -10.85 -15.49 7.01
CA SER A 35 -10.52 -16.03 5.70
C SER A 35 -9.45 -17.08 5.79
N LYS A 36 -9.61 -18.17 5.03
CA LYS A 36 -8.58 -19.18 4.81
C LYS A 36 -7.65 -18.72 3.70
N LEU A 37 -6.35 -18.85 3.90
CA LEU A 37 -5.35 -18.58 2.86
C LEU A 37 -5.37 -19.75 1.86
N GLU A 38 -6.08 -19.60 0.74
CA GLU A 38 -6.22 -20.65 -0.28
C GLU A 38 -4.95 -20.82 -1.15
N GLY A 39 -4.65 -22.06 -1.55
CA GLY A 39 -3.90 -22.38 -2.78
C GLY A 39 -2.38 -22.32 -2.74
N THR A 40 -1.75 -21.52 -1.88
CA THR A 40 -0.30 -21.59 -1.61
C THR A 40 0.01 -21.04 -0.22
N GLN A 41 0.95 -21.69 0.46
CA GLN A 41 1.48 -21.20 1.72
C GLN A 41 2.11 -19.81 1.52
N LEU A 42 1.91 -18.89 2.47
CA LEU A 42 2.52 -17.56 2.47
C LEU A 42 4.05 -17.67 2.28
N GLN A 43 4.59 -16.89 1.35
CA GLN A 43 6.00 -16.87 0.96
C GLN A 43 6.69 -15.56 1.35
N PRO A 44 8.00 -15.60 1.64
CA PRO A 44 8.81 -14.39 1.78
C PRO A 44 8.67 -13.46 0.57
N GLY A 45 8.58 -12.15 0.85
CA GLY A 45 8.37 -11.09 -0.13
C GLY A 45 6.89 -10.71 -0.35
N GLN A 46 5.95 -11.55 0.06
CA GLN A 46 4.51 -11.23 0.03
C GLN A 46 4.12 -10.28 1.16
N SER A 47 3.10 -9.46 0.93
CA SER A 47 2.55 -8.51 1.91
C SER A 47 1.05 -8.71 2.05
N LEU A 48 0.57 -8.83 3.29
CA LEU A 48 -0.83 -8.57 3.61
C LEU A 48 -1.05 -7.07 3.64
N ILE A 49 -2.05 -6.58 2.92
CA ILE A 49 -2.51 -5.21 2.95
C ILE A 49 -3.90 -5.19 3.57
N VAL A 50 -4.08 -4.44 4.66
CA VAL A 50 -5.36 -4.23 5.32
C VAL A 50 -5.64 -2.73 5.39
N ARG A 51 -6.73 -2.30 4.77
CA ARG A 51 -7.18 -0.91 4.78
C ARG A 51 -8.65 -0.81 5.16
N GLY A 52 -8.95 0.25 5.89
CA GLY A 52 -10.28 0.46 6.44
C GLY A 52 -10.42 1.82 7.11
N VAL A 53 -11.52 1.99 7.82
CA VAL A 53 -11.79 3.14 8.69
C VAL A 53 -11.98 2.63 10.11
N VAL A 54 -11.40 3.34 11.08
CA VAL A 54 -11.67 3.10 12.50
C VAL A 54 -13.06 3.63 12.83
N THR A 55 -13.97 2.79 13.31
CA THR A 55 -15.37 3.16 13.59
C THR A 55 -15.62 3.44 15.07
N GLY A 56 -14.87 2.80 15.96
CA GLY A 56 -15.01 2.94 17.41
C GLY A 56 -13.80 3.54 18.10
N VAL A 57 -13.69 3.32 19.40
CA VAL A 57 -12.71 3.97 20.29
C VAL A 57 -11.95 2.99 21.16
N ASP A 58 -12.25 1.70 21.09
CA ASP A 58 -11.62 0.69 21.94
C ASP A 58 -10.40 0.08 21.25
N ARG A 59 -10.63 -0.87 20.32
CA ARG A 59 -9.56 -1.60 19.65
C ARG A 59 -10.01 -2.30 18.38
N PHE A 60 -9.03 -2.65 17.55
CA PHE A 60 -9.18 -3.65 16.49
C PHE A 60 -7.90 -4.46 16.35
N ASP A 61 -8.03 -5.67 15.82
CA ASP A 61 -7.00 -6.69 15.78
C ASP A 61 -6.89 -7.31 14.38
N ILE A 62 -5.66 -7.49 13.91
CA ILE A 62 -5.32 -8.25 12.70
C ILE A 62 -4.47 -9.45 13.14
N ASN A 63 -4.98 -10.66 12.93
CA ASN A 63 -4.39 -11.90 13.41
C ASN A 63 -4.07 -12.84 12.25
N LEU A 64 -2.86 -13.39 12.26
CA LEU A 64 -2.45 -14.51 11.42
C LEU A 64 -2.44 -15.76 12.28
N THR A 65 -3.34 -16.71 11.98
CA THR A 65 -3.64 -17.85 12.86
C THR A 65 -3.35 -19.19 12.18
N THR A 66 -3.15 -20.22 12.99
CA THR A 66 -2.87 -21.59 12.51
C THR A 66 -4.12 -22.37 12.13
N GLY A 67 -5.30 -21.83 12.45
CA GLY A 67 -6.59 -22.42 12.13
C GLY A 67 -7.75 -21.44 12.32
N PRO A 68 -8.99 -21.89 12.11
CA PRO A 68 -10.18 -21.06 12.14
C PRO A 68 -10.77 -20.83 13.55
N ASN A 69 -10.28 -21.53 14.59
CA ASN A 69 -10.79 -21.40 15.96
C ASN A 69 -10.20 -20.15 16.62
N VAL A 70 -10.87 -19.01 16.39
CA VAL A 70 -10.39 -17.67 16.78
C VAL A 70 -11.22 -17.04 17.91
N GLU A 71 -12.30 -17.70 18.31
CA GLU A 71 -13.17 -17.33 19.43
C GLU A 71 -13.57 -18.62 20.18
N GLY A 72 -13.66 -18.55 21.52
CA GLY A 72 -13.95 -19.72 22.37
C GLY A 72 -12.70 -20.47 22.85
N GLU A 73 -12.87 -21.66 23.42
CA GLU A 73 -11.76 -22.52 23.86
C GLU A 73 -11.95 -23.94 23.30
N PRO A 74 -10.91 -24.60 22.77
CA PRO A 74 -9.52 -24.10 22.64
C PRO A 74 -9.33 -23.16 21.45
N LEU A 75 -8.49 -22.13 21.62
CA LEU A 75 -8.06 -21.26 20.52
C LEU A 75 -6.90 -21.87 19.71
N ASP A 76 -6.92 -21.65 18.40
CA ASP A 76 -5.77 -21.88 17.54
C ASP A 76 -4.64 -20.88 17.85
N ASN A 77 -3.40 -21.27 17.56
CA ASN A 77 -2.25 -20.39 17.77
C ASN A 77 -2.38 -19.13 16.89
N VAL A 78 -2.02 -17.98 17.46
CA VAL A 78 -1.86 -16.72 16.75
C VAL A 78 -0.38 -16.51 16.49
N VAL A 79 0.06 -16.73 15.26
CA VAL A 79 1.46 -16.59 14.84
C VAL A 79 1.89 -15.13 14.95
N LEU A 80 1.05 -14.21 14.48
CA LEU A 80 1.21 -12.77 14.65
C LEU A 80 -0.13 -12.13 14.97
N HIS A 81 -0.19 -11.49 16.14
CA HIS A 81 -1.22 -10.55 16.54
C HIS A 81 -0.73 -9.12 16.28
N VAL A 82 -1.56 -8.29 15.64
CA VAL A 82 -1.35 -6.84 15.53
C VAL A 82 -2.62 -6.13 15.99
N GLY A 83 -2.65 -5.70 17.25
CA GLY A 83 -3.79 -5.03 17.85
C GLY A 83 -3.56 -3.53 18.04
N CYS A 84 -4.38 -2.65 17.45
CA CYS A 84 -4.39 -1.24 17.87
C CYS A 84 -5.32 -1.06 19.06
N ARG A 85 -4.76 -0.58 20.18
CA ARG A 85 -5.46 -0.15 21.39
C ARG A 85 -5.58 1.37 21.33
N LEU A 86 -6.75 1.87 20.94
CA LEU A 86 -6.96 3.29 20.60
C LEU A 86 -6.84 4.19 21.83
N LYS A 87 -7.40 3.77 22.97
CA LYS A 87 -7.33 4.51 24.26
C LYS A 87 -5.89 4.65 24.74
N GLU A 88 -5.12 3.57 24.67
CA GLU A 88 -3.70 3.54 25.07
C GLU A 88 -2.78 4.22 24.04
N LYS A 89 -3.27 4.43 22.82
CA LYS A 89 -2.49 4.91 21.66
C LYS A 89 -1.30 3.99 21.37
N LYS A 90 -1.50 2.69 21.50
CA LYS A 90 -0.49 1.66 21.26
C LYS A 90 -0.96 0.65 20.24
N VAL A 91 -0.04 0.24 19.37
CA VAL A 91 -0.19 -1.01 18.61
C VAL A 91 0.65 -2.05 19.34
N VAL A 92 0.02 -3.16 19.68
CA VAL A 92 0.62 -4.31 20.34
C VAL A 92 0.86 -5.38 19.29
N LEU A 93 2.09 -5.89 19.24
CA LEU A 93 2.46 -7.05 18.45
C LEU A 93 2.80 -8.19 19.40
N ASN A 94 2.20 -9.36 19.18
CA ASN A 94 2.45 -10.53 20.01
C ASN A 94 2.18 -11.84 19.26
N SER A 95 2.37 -12.97 19.94
CA SER A 95 1.89 -14.28 19.51
C SER A 95 1.12 -14.91 20.68
N TYR A 96 0.13 -15.74 20.34
CA TYR A 96 -0.58 -16.57 21.30
C TYR A 96 -0.26 -18.03 20.96
N LEU A 97 0.44 -18.72 21.86
CA LEU A 97 1.01 -20.04 21.61
C LEU A 97 0.61 -20.96 22.77
N ASN A 98 0.05 -22.13 22.44
CA ASN A 98 -0.24 -23.20 23.40
C ASN A 98 -1.08 -22.72 24.61
N GLY A 99 -2.03 -21.81 24.39
CA GLY A 99 -2.91 -21.31 25.45
C GLY A 99 -2.42 -20.02 26.15
N GLU A 100 -1.26 -19.49 25.78
CA GLU A 100 -0.67 -18.34 26.47
C GLU A 100 -0.24 -17.22 25.51
N TRP A 101 -0.38 -15.98 25.97
CA TRP A 101 0.20 -14.82 25.28
C TRP A 101 1.67 -14.67 25.64
N GLU A 102 2.49 -14.49 24.60
CA GLU A 102 3.92 -14.31 24.72
C GLU A 102 4.31 -12.87 25.14
N LYS A 103 5.61 -12.54 25.10
CA LYS A 103 6.08 -11.18 25.40
C LYS A 103 5.64 -10.16 24.33
N GLU A 104 4.94 -9.12 24.74
CA GLU A 104 4.50 -8.05 23.84
C GLU A 104 5.63 -7.15 23.31
N LYS A 105 5.44 -6.67 22.08
CA LYS A 105 6.13 -5.50 21.53
C LYS A 105 5.13 -4.38 21.29
N ARG A 106 5.43 -3.17 21.75
CA ARG A 106 4.52 -2.02 21.65
C ARG A 106 5.10 -0.90 20.80
N VAL A 107 4.31 -0.37 19.88
CA VAL A 107 4.62 0.83 19.09
C VAL A 107 3.48 1.85 19.21
N ARG A 108 3.67 3.08 18.73
CA ARG A 108 2.64 4.12 18.80
C ARG A 108 1.52 3.83 17.78
N CYS A 109 0.26 3.83 18.22
CA CYS A 109 -0.89 3.86 17.31
C CYS A 109 -1.17 5.31 16.89
N PRO A 110 -1.20 5.64 15.58
CA PRO A 110 -1.42 7.00 15.10
C PRO A 110 -2.90 7.38 14.95
N PHE A 111 -3.81 6.39 15.02
CA PHE A 111 -5.21 6.54 14.62
C PHE A 111 -6.13 7.05 15.72
N LYS A 112 -7.29 7.56 15.28
CA LYS A 112 -8.48 7.87 16.07
C LYS A 112 -9.73 7.37 15.34
N SER A 113 -10.85 7.30 16.06
CA SER A 113 -12.16 7.06 15.45
C SER A 113 -12.41 8.03 14.29
N GLY A 114 -12.94 7.49 13.19
CA GLY A 114 -13.20 8.17 11.92
C GLY A 114 -11.99 8.35 11.01
N GLU A 115 -10.80 7.85 11.37
CA GLU A 115 -9.62 7.92 10.51
C GLU A 115 -9.46 6.66 9.66
N GLU A 116 -9.02 6.85 8.41
CA GLU A 116 -8.54 5.76 7.56
C GLU A 116 -7.24 5.18 8.14
N PHE A 117 -7.01 3.89 7.89
CA PHE A 117 -5.77 3.22 8.20
C PHE A 117 -5.25 2.42 7.00
N ASP A 118 -3.92 2.34 6.88
CA ASP A 118 -3.18 1.42 6.01
C ASP A 118 -2.19 0.61 6.86
N TYR A 119 -2.48 -0.68 7.04
CA TYR A 119 -1.56 -1.67 7.58
C TYR A 119 -0.99 -2.52 6.46
N ARG A 120 0.33 -2.74 6.50
CA ARG A 120 0.97 -3.75 5.67
C ARG A 120 1.86 -4.64 6.50
N ILE A 121 1.72 -5.95 6.32
CA ILE A 121 2.52 -6.95 7.00
C ILE A 121 3.27 -7.73 5.92
N ARG A 122 4.55 -7.42 5.74
CA ARG A 122 5.42 -8.05 4.74
C ARG A 122 6.17 -9.21 5.38
N ALA A 123 6.04 -10.39 4.80
CA ALA A 123 6.75 -11.58 5.23
C ALA A 123 8.19 -11.58 4.66
N HIS A 124 9.16 -11.93 5.49
CA HIS A 124 10.54 -12.21 5.08
C HIS A 124 10.91 -13.65 5.46
N GLU A 125 12.18 -14.03 5.35
CA GLU A 125 12.62 -15.39 5.66
C GLU A 125 12.49 -15.74 7.15
N ASN A 126 12.68 -14.76 8.04
CA ASN A 126 12.72 -14.98 9.50
C ASN A 126 11.90 -13.98 10.33
N HIS A 127 11.24 -13.01 9.69
CA HIS A 127 10.46 -11.99 10.40
C HIS A 127 9.36 -11.38 9.53
N PHE A 128 8.41 -10.73 10.17
CA PHE A 128 7.50 -9.77 9.54
C PHE A 128 8.05 -8.36 9.65
N GLU A 129 7.92 -7.57 8.59
CA GLU A 129 7.95 -6.11 8.66
C GLU A 129 6.52 -5.57 8.69
N VAL A 130 6.22 -4.76 9.70
CA VAL A 130 4.90 -4.14 9.88
C VAL A 130 5.00 -2.65 9.58
N PHE A 131 4.21 -2.22 8.59
CA PHE A 131 4.05 -0.86 8.15
C PHE A 131 2.70 -0.32 8.60
N ILE A 132 2.70 0.92 9.07
CA ILE A 132 1.49 1.68 9.40
C ILE A 132 1.63 3.05 8.74
N GLU A 133 0.63 3.46 7.95
CA GLU A 133 0.66 4.73 7.19
C GLU A 133 1.95 4.88 6.38
N HIS A 134 2.25 3.83 5.59
CA HIS A 134 3.42 3.71 4.72
C HIS A 134 4.77 3.76 5.43
N LYS A 135 4.81 3.68 6.76
CA LYS A 135 6.05 3.76 7.55
C LYS A 135 6.31 2.43 8.25
N LEU A 136 7.54 1.91 8.14
CA LEU A 136 7.98 0.78 8.95
C LEU A 136 7.93 1.15 10.44
N VAL A 137 7.12 0.43 11.21
CA VAL A 137 6.98 0.65 12.66
C VAL A 137 7.57 -0.47 13.49
N ALA A 138 7.62 -1.70 12.97
CA ALA A 138 8.16 -2.84 13.69
C ALA A 138 8.73 -3.90 12.73
N LYS A 139 9.79 -4.57 13.19
CA LYS A 139 10.20 -5.91 12.74
C LYS A 139 9.79 -6.92 13.82
N PHE A 140 9.16 -8.02 13.46
CA PHE A 140 8.67 -9.04 14.38
C PHE A 140 9.20 -10.41 13.96
N GLU A 141 10.16 -10.95 14.71
CA GLU A 141 10.74 -12.26 14.45
C GLU A 141 9.70 -13.36 14.59
N TYR A 142 9.81 -14.37 13.72
CA TYR A 142 8.91 -15.52 13.76
C TYR A 142 9.07 -16.30 15.06
N ARG A 143 7.95 -16.51 15.76
CA ARG A 143 7.87 -17.44 16.90
C ARG A 143 7.31 -18.81 16.51
N LEU A 144 6.56 -18.83 15.41
CA LEU A 144 6.23 -20.04 14.68
C LEU A 144 6.63 -19.84 13.21
N PRO A 145 6.98 -20.91 12.48
CA PRO A 145 7.34 -20.80 11.08
C PRO A 145 6.21 -20.17 10.25
N LEU A 146 6.58 -19.46 9.17
CA LEU A 146 5.64 -18.81 8.26
C LEU A 146 4.58 -19.78 7.71
N ASN A 147 4.97 -21.06 7.54
CA ASN A 147 4.09 -22.11 7.02
C ASN A 147 2.97 -22.55 7.95
N ALA A 148 3.03 -22.19 9.23
CA ALA A 148 1.98 -22.50 10.18
C ALA A 148 0.75 -21.62 9.97
N ILE A 149 0.86 -20.48 9.29
CA ILE A 149 -0.27 -19.57 9.06
C ILE A 149 -1.19 -20.16 7.99
N THR A 150 -2.45 -20.35 8.35
CA THR A 150 -3.48 -20.87 7.45
C THR A 150 -4.69 -19.95 7.33
N HIS A 151 -4.90 -19.06 8.30
CA HIS A 151 -6.05 -18.15 8.33
C HIS A 151 -5.64 -16.71 8.69
N LEU A 152 -6.46 -15.78 8.20
CA LEU A 152 -6.45 -14.37 8.57
C LEU A 152 -7.75 -14.08 9.32
N PHE A 153 -7.64 -13.53 10.52
CA PHE A 153 -8.77 -13.08 11.31
C PHE A 153 -8.63 -11.60 11.69
N ILE A 154 -9.62 -10.80 11.33
CA ILE A 154 -9.65 -9.36 11.62
C ILE A 154 -10.95 -9.05 12.36
N ASN A 155 -10.86 -8.37 13.50
CA ASN A 155 -12.02 -8.04 14.31
C ASN A 155 -11.87 -6.68 15.03
N GLY A 156 -12.99 -6.15 15.55
CA GLY A 156 -13.06 -4.96 16.38
C GLY A 156 -13.66 -3.73 15.68
N ASP A 157 -13.30 -2.57 16.19
CA ASP A 157 -13.90 -1.25 15.90
C ASP A 157 -13.49 -0.68 14.52
N ILE A 158 -13.76 -1.41 13.43
CA ILE A 158 -13.36 -1.04 12.07
C ILE A 158 -14.42 -1.36 11.01
N GLU A 159 -14.33 -0.67 9.87
CA GLU A 159 -14.95 -1.05 8.61
C GLU A 159 -13.84 -1.26 7.58
N LEU A 160 -13.79 -2.44 6.96
CA LEU A 160 -12.73 -2.83 6.01
C LEU A 160 -13.16 -2.50 4.59
N TYR A 161 -12.24 -1.98 3.77
CA TYR A 161 -12.47 -1.84 2.32
C TYR A 161 -11.39 -2.48 1.44
N ALA A 162 -10.24 -2.87 2.01
CA ALA A 162 -9.26 -3.69 1.31
C ALA A 162 -8.64 -4.70 2.27
N VAL A 163 -8.64 -5.96 1.84
CA VAL A 163 -7.88 -7.06 2.43
C VAL A 163 -7.30 -7.84 1.26
N SER A 164 -5.98 -7.86 1.11
CA SER A 164 -5.33 -8.59 0.03
C SER A 164 -3.95 -9.08 0.39
N TRP A 165 -3.55 -10.19 -0.23
CA TRP A 165 -2.20 -10.72 -0.19
C TRP A 165 -1.56 -10.51 -1.55
N GLU A 166 -0.48 -9.74 -1.59
CA GLU A 166 0.08 -9.25 -2.83
C GLU A 166 1.61 -9.23 -2.78
N GLY A 167 2.23 -9.19 -3.96
CA GLY A 167 3.66 -8.97 -4.10
C GLY A 167 4.51 -10.24 -4.06
N LYS A 168 5.82 -10.01 -4.14
CA LYS A 168 6.92 -10.95 -4.02
C LYS A 168 8.21 -10.14 -3.80
N TYR A 169 9.36 -10.82 -3.80
CA TYR A 169 10.61 -10.10 -4.04
C TYR A 169 10.75 -9.74 -5.52
N TYR A 170 11.06 -8.48 -5.76
CA TYR A 170 11.27 -7.91 -7.08
C TYR A 170 12.72 -7.45 -7.17
N THR A 171 13.40 -7.84 -8.24
CA THR A 171 14.71 -7.28 -8.59
C THR A 171 14.52 -5.95 -9.32
N VAL A 172 15.33 -4.95 -8.95
CA VAL A 172 15.39 -3.65 -9.64
C VAL A 172 16.77 -3.54 -10.30
N PRO A 173 16.87 -3.24 -11.63
CA PRO A 173 15.78 -2.85 -12.52
C PRO A 173 14.78 -3.98 -12.78
N TYR A 174 13.51 -3.63 -12.75
CA TYR A 174 12.38 -4.51 -13.02
C TYR A 174 11.87 -4.27 -14.43
N ALA A 175 11.55 -5.32 -15.15
CA ALA A 175 10.89 -5.24 -16.45
C ALA A 175 9.80 -6.31 -16.56
N ALA A 176 8.74 -6.00 -17.29
CA ALA A 176 7.66 -6.93 -17.58
C ALA A 176 6.98 -6.58 -18.90
N ASP A 177 6.56 -7.59 -19.65
CA ASP A 177 5.63 -7.39 -20.75
C ASP A 177 4.25 -7.01 -20.20
N ILE A 178 3.47 -6.31 -21.03
CA ILE A 178 2.10 -5.88 -20.78
C ILE A 178 1.21 -6.65 -21.78
N PRO A 179 0.78 -7.87 -21.46
CA PRO A 179 -0.08 -8.66 -22.36
C PRO A 179 -1.36 -7.88 -22.69
N GLY A 180 -1.69 -7.81 -23.98
CA GLY A 180 -2.86 -7.07 -24.47
C GLY A 180 -2.73 -5.54 -24.43
N ASN A 181 -1.52 -5.02 -24.17
CA ASN A 181 -1.16 -3.60 -24.18
C ASN A 181 -1.91 -2.72 -23.15
N PHE A 182 -1.48 -1.48 -22.96
CA PHE A 182 -2.02 -0.60 -21.92
C PHE A 182 -3.26 0.23 -22.34
N TYR A 183 -4.28 -0.43 -22.90
CA TYR A 183 -5.49 0.22 -23.43
C TYR A 183 -6.32 0.99 -22.36
N PRO A 184 -7.18 1.95 -22.77
CA PRO A 184 -8.05 2.69 -21.85
C PRO A 184 -8.88 1.80 -20.92
N GLY A 185 -8.89 2.11 -19.64
CA GLY A 185 -9.51 1.33 -18.57
C GLY A 185 -8.51 0.52 -17.74
N ARG A 186 -7.30 0.25 -18.25
CA ARG A 186 -6.24 -0.45 -17.48
C ARG A 186 -5.58 0.45 -16.45
N LYS A 187 -5.03 -0.16 -15.42
CA LYS A 187 -4.19 0.49 -14.42
C LYS A 187 -2.95 -0.31 -14.06
N LEU A 188 -1.86 0.41 -13.90
CA LEU A 188 -0.64 -0.07 -13.26
C LEU A 188 -0.60 0.46 -11.83
N PHE A 189 -0.43 -0.43 -10.86
CA PHE A 189 -0.10 -0.10 -9.48
C PHE A 189 1.34 -0.50 -9.20
N VAL A 190 2.12 0.42 -8.63
CA VAL A 190 3.48 0.20 -8.16
C VAL A 190 3.55 0.66 -6.70
N SER A 191 4.00 -0.20 -5.80
CA SER A 191 4.33 0.16 -4.42
C SER A 191 5.78 -0.19 -4.16
N GLY A 192 6.54 0.73 -3.58
CA GLY A 192 7.90 0.45 -3.15
C GLY A 192 8.40 1.41 -2.09
N ILE A 193 9.45 1.02 -1.39
CA ILE A 193 10.09 1.82 -0.34
C ILE A 193 11.27 2.57 -0.92
N THR A 194 11.36 3.86 -0.59
CA THR A 194 12.56 4.65 -0.86
C THR A 194 13.42 4.77 0.39
N THR A 195 14.73 4.79 0.23
CA THR A 195 15.68 4.89 1.35
C THR A 195 16.02 6.35 1.68
N LYS A 196 16.79 6.58 2.75
CA LYS A 196 17.33 7.93 3.04
C LYS A 196 18.19 8.46 1.89
N LYS A 197 18.86 7.57 1.16
CA LYS A 197 19.81 7.89 0.11
C LYS A 197 19.18 8.00 -1.28
N SER A 198 17.91 7.61 -1.44
CA SER A 198 17.23 7.66 -2.74
C SER A 198 17.31 9.05 -3.37
N LYS A 199 17.76 9.08 -4.62
CA LYS A 199 17.88 10.26 -5.47
C LYS A 199 16.72 10.33 -6.44
N GLU A 200 16.41 9.19 -7.07
CA GLU A 200 15.36 9.08 -8.08
C GLU A 200 14.83 7.65 -8.18
N PHE A 201 13.63 7.48 -8.71
CA PHE A 201 13.18 6.24 -9.30
C PHE A 201 12.32 6.55 -10.52
N ILE A 202 12.32 5.64 -11.48
CA ILE A 202 11.70 5.82 -12.79
C ILE A 202 10.72 4.68 -13.04
N ILE A 203 9.54 5.01 -13.58
CA ILE A 203 8.57 4.06 -14.12
C ILE A 203 8.34 4.45 -15.58
N ASP A 204 8.70 3.56 -16.50
CA ASP A 204 8.53 3.76 -17.94
C ASP A 204 7.51 2.77 -18.51
N LEU A 205 6.59 3.31 -19.30
CA LEU A 205 5.68 2.56 -20.16
C LEU A 205 6.18 2.67 -21.60
N HIS A 206 6.67 1.55 -22.14
CA HIS A 206 7.29 1.46 -23.46
C HIS A 206 6.28 1.11 -24.53
N SER A 207 6.49 1.65 -25.72
CA SER A 207 5.78 1.33 -26.97
C SER A 207 6.82 0.88 -27.99
N GLY A 208 7.17 -0.40 -27.99
CA GLY A 208 8.29 -0.89 -28.80
C GLY A 208 9.63 -0.37 -28.29
N ASN A 209 10.32 0.44 -29.09
CA ASN A 209 11.60 1.07 -28.72
C ASN A 209 11.46 2.47 -28.12
N ASP A 210 10.23 3.01 -28.11
CA ASP A 210 9.91 4.34 -27.62
C ASP A 210 9.36 4.28 -26.18
N ILE A 211 9.41 5.40 -25.46
CA ILE A 211 8.79 5.54 -24.13
C ILE A 211 7.54 6.40 -24.26
N ALA A 212 6.37 5.77 -24.22
CA ALA A 212 5.09 6.46 -24.31
C ALA A 212 4.83 7.33 -23.08
N PHE A 213 5.22 6.85 -21.90
CA PHE A 213 5.10 7.59 -20.64
C PHE A 213 6.27 7.30 -19.72
N HIS A 214 7.08 8.33 -19.48
CA HIS A 214 8.17 8.36 -18.51
C HIS A 214 7.68 9.05 -17.24
N PHE A 215 7.79 8.39 -16.10
CA PHE A 215 7.48 8.95 -14.77
C PHE A 215 8.74 8.90 -13.92
N ASP A 216 9.37 10.05 -13.70
CA ASP A 216 10.67 10.16 -13.03
C ASP A 216 10.57 10.99 -11.75
N SER A 217 10.59 10.31 -10.61
CA SER A 217 10.45 10.89 -9.29
C SER A 217 11.79 11.29 -8.70
N ARG A 218 12.19 12.56 -8.87
CA ARG A 218 13.47 13.11 -8.43
C ARG A 218 13.36 13.73 -7.02
N PHE A 219 13.91 13.04 -6.03
CA PHE A 219 13.88 13.48 -4.62
C PHE A 219 14.74 14.71 -4.34
N LYS A 220 15.85 14.88 -5.07
CA LYS A 220 16.75 16.03 -4.87
C LYS A 220 16.06 17.33 -5.27
N ASP A 221 15.45 17.32 -6.45
CA ASP A 221 14.79 18.49 -7.02
C ASP A 221 13.34 18.63 -6.52
N LYS A 222 12.84 17.60 -5.83
CA LYS A 222 11.45 17.51 -5.34
C LYS A 222 10.47 17.75 -6.48
N VAL A 223 10.60 16.97 -7.54
CA VAL A 223 9.75 17.03 -8.72
C VAL A 223 9.51 15.63 -9.26
N ILE A 224 8.34 15.43 -9.87
CA ILE A 224 8.10 14.29 -10.73
C ILE A 224 8.07 14.81 -12.17
N VAL A 225 9.09 14.45 -12.94
CA VAL A 225 9.18 14.77 -14.36
C VAL A 225 8.38 13.74 -15.13
N ARG A 226 7.53 14.21 -16.05
CA ARG A 226 6.82 13.35 -16.99
C ARG A 226 7.14 13.74 -18.42
N ASN A 227 7.36 12.74 -19.27
CA ASN A 227 7.68 12.98 -20.67
C ASN A 227 7.38 11.76 -21.54
N THR A 228 7.61 11.91 -22.84
CA THR A 228 7.57 10.86 -23.86
C THR A 228 8.89 10.93 -24.63
N GLN A 229 9.48 9.78 -24.93
CA GLN A 229 10.63 9.66 -25.81
C GLN A 229 10.19 8.96 -27.10
N SER A 230 10.37 9.60 -28.25
CA SER A 230 10.07 9.01 -29.56
C SER A 230 11.27 9.12 -30.47
N GLU A 231 11.64 8.01 -31.10
CA GLU A 231 12.83 7.89 -31.96
C GLU A 231 14.10 8.35 -31.23
N GLY A 232 14.19 8.04 -29.93
CA GLY A 232 15.31 8.43 -29.05
C GLY A 232 15.28 9.89 -28.56
N ASN A 233 14.36 10.73 -29.05
CA ASN A 233 14.27 12.14 -28.69
C ASN A 233 13.23 12.39 -27.60
N TRP A 234 13.64 13.10 -26.54
CA TRP A 234 12.73 13.52 -25.48
C TRP A 234 11.85 14.69 -25.93
N GLY A 235 10.55 14.60 -25.64
CA GLY A 235 9.61 15.70 -25.86
C GLY A 235 9.69 16.80 -24.80
N LYS A 236 8.64 17.62 -24.72
CA LYS A 236 8.52 18.68 -23.70
C LYS A 236 8.20 18.07 -22.33
N GLU A 237 9.04 18.33 -21.34
CA GLU A 237 8.79 17.88 -19.97
C GLU A 237 7.57 18.56 -19.32
N GLU A 238 6.86 17.80 -18.49
CA GLU A 238 5.88 18.30 -17.53
C GLU A 238 6.39 18.08 -16.11
N ARG A 239 6.31 19.11 -15.27
CA ARG A 239 6.98 19.19 -13.96
C ARG A 239 6.11 19.77 -12.84
N ASP A 240 4.86 20.12 -13.14
CA ASP A 240 3.91 20.67 -12.19
C ASP A 240 3.51 19.66 -11.10
N GLY A 241 3.07 20.17 -9.94
CA GLY A 241 2.65 19.38 -8.79
C GLY A 241 3.60 19.49 -7.59
N GLU A 242 3.05 19.36 -6.38
CA GLU A 242 3.85 19.24 -5.15
C GLU A 242 4.40 17.83 -5.01
N PHE A 243 5.70 17.69 -4.75
CA PHE A 243 6.35 16.38 -4.66
C PHE A 243 5.73 15.48 -3.58
N PRO A 244 5.09 14.36 -3.94
CA PRO A 244 4.29 13.57 -3.01
C PRO A 244 5.12 12.51 -2.25
N CYS A 245 6.16 11.94 -2.86
CA CYS A 245 6.90 10.82 -2.26
C CYS A 245 7.75 11.28 -1.07
N ARG A 246 7.89 10.40 -0.07
CA ARG A 246 8.69 10.62 1.13
C ARG A 246 9.71 9.52 1.32
N LYS A 247 10.94 9.91 1.68
CA LYS A 247 12.00 8.95 2.02
C LYS A 247 11.63 8.13 3.25
N LYS A 248 12.06 6.86 3.28
CA LYS A 248 11.79 5.87 4.33
C LYS A 248 10.30 5.59 4.53
N ARG A 249 9.51 5.80 3.48
CA ARG A 249 8.12 5.40 3.41
C ARG A 249 7.88 4.66 2.11
N ASN A 250 6.84 3.84 2.10
CA ASN A 250 6.25 3.39 0.85
C ASN A 250 5.78 4.62 0.06
N CYS A 251 5.99 4.58 -1.26
CA CYS A 251 5.31 5.45 -2.21
C CYS A 251 4.46 4.54 -3.11
N ASP A 252 3.14 4.70 -3.05
CA ASP A 252 2.20 3.98 -3.91
C ASP A 252 1.88 4.85 -5.13
N VAL A 253 2.13 4.33 -6.32
CA VAL A 253 1.82 5.00 -7.60
C VAL A 253 0.75 4.19 -8.33
N ILE A 254 -0.32 4.84 -8.74
CA ILE A 254 -1.28 4.29 -9.71
C ILE A 254 -1.20 5.12 -10.98
N ILE A 255 -0.93 4.48 -12.11
CA ILE A 255 -1.07 5.05 -13.44
C ILE A 255 -2.32 4.42 -14.05
N TYR A 256 -3.39 5.20 -14.20
CA TYR A 256 -4.63 4.77 -14.85
C TYR A 256 -4.70 5.31 -16.27
N CYS A 257 -4.94 4.42 -17.24
CA CYS A 257 -5.14 4.80 -18.63
C CYS A 257 -6.60 5.20 -18.86
N ASP A 258 -6.86 6.48 -19.09
CA ASP A 258 -8.15 6.99 -19.56
C ASP A 258 -8.13 7.12 -21.09
N GLU A 259 -9.26 7.46 -21.72
CA GLU A 259 -9.36 7.57 -23.19
C GLU A 259 -8.38 8.58 -23.79
N ALA A 260 -8.18 9.73 -23.14
CA ALA A 260 -7.35 10.84 -23.65
C ALA A 260 -6.01 11.03 -22.92
N GLN A 261 -5.84 10.44 -21.74
CA GLN A 261 -4.74 10.77 -20.84
C GLN A 261 -4.44 9.67 -19.81
N PHE A 262 -3.25 9.69 -19.24
CA PHE A 262 -2.97 9.00 -17.98
C PHE A 262 -3.40 9.84 -16.78
N LYS A 263 -4.05 9.22 -15.80
CA LYS A 263 -4.28 9.80 -14.46
C LYS A 263 -3.31 9.14 -13.49
N CYS A 264 -2.43 9.93 -12.90
CA CYS A 264 -1.44 9.45 -11.95
C CYS A 264 -1.87 9.79 -10.53
N TYR A 265 -1.99 8.78 -9.67
CA TYR A 265 -2.26 8.94 -8.26
C TYR A 265 -1.02 8.55 -7.48
N VAL A 266 -0.68 9.33 -6.45
CA VAL A 266 0.38 8.99 -5.50
C VAL A 266 -0.21 8.97 -4.09
N ASP A 267 0.02 7.88 -3.36
CA ASP A 267 -0.53 7.62 -2.02
C ASP A 267 -2.06 7.86 -1.95
N GLY A 268 -2.77 7.48 -3.02
CA GLY A 268 -4.22 7.57 -3.15
C GLY A 268 -4.77 8.95 -3.52
N ALA A 269 -3.92 9.98 -3.66
CA ALA A 269 -4.33 11.30 -4.14
C ALA A 269 -4.01 11.46 -5.63
N LEU A 270 -4.91 12.06 -6.41
CA LEU A 270 -4.61 12.42 -7.80
C LEU A 270 -3.47 13.45 -7.79
N PHE A 271 -2.34 13.09 -8.38
CA PHE A 271 -1.15 13.92 -8.46
C PHE A 271 -1.13 14.74 -9.75
N CYS A 272 -1.28 14.08 -10.91
CA CYS A 272 -1.28 14.75 -12.21
C CYS A 272 -2.12 14.00 -13.24
N VAL A 273 -2.39 14.68 -14.35
CA VAL A 273 -2.86 14.07 -15.60
C VAL A 273 -1.78 14.29 -16.67
N TYR A 274 -1.67 13.36 -17.61
CA TYR A 274 -0.72 13.45 -18.72
C TYR A 274 -1.42 13.05 -20.01
N ASN A 275 -1.63 13.99 -20.92
CA ASN A 275 -2.29 13.72 -22.19
C ASN A 275 -1.48 12.71 -23.01
N HIS A 276 -2.19 11.77 -23.65
CA HIS A 276 -1.54 10.78 -24.51
C HIS A 276 -0.79 11.46 -25.65
N ARG A 277 0.54 11.29 -25.68
CA ARG A 277 1.38 11.73 -26.81
C ARG A 277 1.67 10.59 -27.80
N MET A 278 1.43 9.36 -27.36
CA MET A 278 1.48 8.13 -28.15
C MET A 278 0.23 7.31 -27.85
N SER A 279 -0.15 6.43 -28.79
CA SER A 279 -1.29 5.54 -28.58
C SER A 279 -1.03 4.59 -27.39
N PRO A 280 -1.88 4.60 -26.35
CA PRO A 280 -1.71 3.68 -25.22
C PRO A 280 -1.89 2.20 -25.61
N ARG A 281 -2.53 1.95 -26.77
CA ARG A 281 -2.70 0.60 -27.33
C ARG A 281 -1.39 0.01 -27.87
N ASN A 282 -0.35 0.81 -28.05
CA ASN A 282 0.96 0.34 -28.48
C ASN A 282 1.88 0.03 -27.29
N ILE A 283 1.48 0.39 -26.06
CA ILE A 283 2.30 0.22 -24.87
C ILE A 283 2.35 -1.27 -24.50
N ASP A 284 3.50 -1.90 -24.65
CA ASP A 284 3.69 -3.35 -24.57
C ASP A 284 4.63 -3.79 -23.45
N LYS A 285 5.40 -2.87 -22.85
CA LYS A 285 6.34 -3.19 -21.77
C LYS A 285 6.36 -2.14 -20.67
N LEU A 286 6.68 -2.59 -19.48
CA LEU A 286 6.94 -1.80 -18.28
C LEU A 286 8.42 -1.95 -17.91
N SER A 287 9.09 -0.87 -17.55
CA SER A 287 10.33 -0.94 -16.77
C SER A 287 10.28 -0.03 -15.55
N ILE A 288 10.91 -0.48 -14.46
CA ILE A 288 11.06 0.30 -13.24
C ILE A 288 12.52 0.25 -12.80
N SER A 289 13.13 1.41 -12.54
CA SER A 289 14.54 1.52 -12.19
C SER A 289 14.79 2.61 -11.14
N GLY A 290 16.05 2.74 -10.71
CA GLY A 290 16.49 3.71 -9.70
C GLY A 290 16.36 3.21 -8.26
N ASP A 291 16.35 4.15 -7.32
CA ASP A 291 16.51 3.94 -5.89
C ASP A 291 15.19 3.58 -5.17
N ILE A 292 14.56 2.48 -5.58
CA ILE A 292 13.32 1.96 -5.00
C ILE A 292 13.43 0.46 -4.68
N GLU A 293 12.97 0.05 -3.51
CA GLU A 293 12.75 -1.36 -3.16
C GLU A 293 11.29 -1.70 -3.46
N LEU A 294 11.05 -2.43 -4.56
CA LEU A 294 9.70 -2.78 -4.99
C LEU A 294 9.04 -3.79 -4.05
N GLN A 295 7.79 -3.49 -3.68
CA GLN A 295 6.97 -4.30 -2.80
C GLN A 295 5.72 -4.88 -3.47
N GLY A 296 5.20 -4.21 -4.49
CA GLY A 296 4.08 -4.68 -5.29
C GLY A 296 4.09 -4.03 -6.67
N VAL A 297 3.82 -4.83 -7.70
CA VAL A 297 3.63 -4.38 -9.08
C VAL A 297 2.43 -5.15 -9.64
N HIS A 298 1.35 -4.44 -9.96
CA HIS A 298 0.10 -5.03 -10.41
C HIS A 298 -0.43 -4.30 -11.64
N LEU A 299 -0.71 -5.07 -12.68
CA LEU A 299 -1.37 -4.60 -13.88
C LEU A 299 -2.79 -5.16 -13.87
N LYS A 300 -3.80 -4.28 -13.89
CA LYS A 300 -5.22 -4.64 -13.93
C LYS A 300 -5.92 -3.96 -15.09
#